data_AF-A0A382PY03-F1
#
_entry.id   AF-A0A382PY03-F1
#
_cell.length_a   1.000
_cell.length_b   1.000
_cell.length_c   1.000
_cell.angle_alpha   90.00
_cell.angle_beta   90.00
_cell.angle_gamma   90.00
#
_symmetry.space_group_name_H-M   'P 1'
#
loop_
_entity.id
_entity.type
_entity.pdbx_description
1 polymer ?
#
loop_
_entity_poly.entity_id
_entity_poly.type
_entity_poly.pdbx_seq_one_letter_code
_entity_poly.pdbx_strand_id
1 'polypeptide(L)'
;MKHKFLFLATFILGVSSLVFASTVWPAKKSAKEINSLLKDEKKELKILKEKIARQEKLISSVGKKEGKLLGKLKKIDNQIKLKERELKIYQWNFLLNKKKLVKLEKNLNINKKELEGQKVLLGKRFRQIYKEGPVFPLKVAFSSESVSDLLQRLKYMELIAEHDASLMVDYKIRLDGLNTEKESLLAVRAKLVRLEKDALGKQGEFEKARKNKNYFLKKIKKKKQLGIQTRKELLKASNNLNDLIKKLLTKLVSGTGLDISDKKGRLSLPVKGKILNKFGRQKDKQFASFIVHNGINIRVRTGMSVHSVFDG
;
A
#
# COMPACT_ATOMS: atom_id res chain seq x y z
N MET A 1 -89.26 7.74 -88.58
CA MET A 1 -88.86 6.91 -89.73
C MET A 1 -88.33 5.57 -89.23
N LYS A 2 -89.08 4.51 -89.57
CA LYS A 2 -88.69 3.11 -89.82
C LYS A 2 -87.75 2.34 -88.86
N HIS A 3 -88.39 1.35 -88.23
CA HIS A 3 -87.92 0.13 -87.57
C HIS A 3 -86.86 -0.71 -88.29
N LYS A 4 -86.10 -1.52 -87.50
CA LYS A 4 -86.01 -3.02 -87.48
C LYS A 4 -84.75 -3.42 -86.65
N PHE A 5 -84.77 -4.09 -85.49
CA PHE A 5 -85.16 -5.46 -85.07
C PHE A 5 -84.36 -6.63 -85.70
N LEU A 6 -83.53 -7.33 -84.90
CA LEU A 6 -83.42 -8.80 -84.64
C LEU A 6 -82.06 -9.13 -83.95
N PHE A 7 -82.03 -9.72 -82.73
CA PHE A 7 -81.87 -11.18 -82.37
C PHE A 7 -80.52 -11.79 -82.80
N LEU A 8 -79.76 -12.60 -82.03
CA LEU A 8 -80.10 -13.79 -81.22
C LEU A 8 -78.81 -14.19 -80.42
N ALA A 9 -78.82 -14.25 -79.08
CA ALA A 9 -78.91 -15.44 -78.20
C ALA A 9 -77.62 -16.30 -77.93
N THR A 10 -77.27 -16.36 -76.62
CA THR A 10 -76.88 -17.53 -75.75
C THR A 10 -75.58 -18.31 -76.07
N PHE A 11 -74.73 -18.81 -75.14
CA PHE A 11 -74.92 -19.71 -73.98
C PHE A 11 -73.46 -20.07 -73.48
N ILE A 12 -73.00 -20.07 -72.21
CA ILE A 12 -72.96 -21.19 -71.22
C ILE A 12 -71.89 -20.95 -70.12
N LEU A 13 -72.30 -21.18 -68.85
CA LEU A 13 -71.71 -21.84 -67.64
C LEU A 13 -70.26 -21.61 -67.12
N GLY A 14 -70.22 -21.44 -65.78
CA GLY A 14 -69.24 -22.03 -64.84
C GLY A 14 -68.35 -21.00 -64.13
N VAL A 15 -68.09 -21.00 -62.81
CA VAL A 15 -68.32 -21.92 -61.69
C VAL A 15 -68.28 -21.08 -60.41
N SER A 16 -69.23 -21.33 -59.50
CA SER A 16 -69.17 -20.93 -58.09
C SER A 16 -68.18 -21.85 -57.35
N SER A 17 -67.14 -21.30 -56.74
CA SER A 17 -66.40 -22.00 -55.68
C SER A 17 -65.71 -21.05 -54.70
N LEU A 18 -66.21 -21.11 -53.47
CA LEU A 18 -65.58 -20.86 -52.17
C LEU A 18 -64.33 -19.94 -52.13
N VAL A 19 -64.54 -18.76 -51.56
CA VAL A 19 -63.49 -17.99 -50.88
C VAL A 19 -63.06 -18.76 -49.62
N PHE A 20 -62.04 -19.61 -49.76
CA PHE A 20 -61.25 -20.09 -48.63
C PHE A 20 -60.37 -18.93 -48.15
N ALA A 21 -60.88 -18.15 -47.18
CA ALA A 21 -60.08 -17.22 -46.42
C ALA A 21 -59.09 -18.02 -45.55
N SER A 22 -57.91 -18.31 -46.11
CA SER A 22 -56.81 -18.87 -45.35
C SER A 22 -56.31 -17.82 -44.35
N THR A 23 -56.45 -18.13 -43.07
CA THR A 23 -55.89 -17.40 -41.94
C THR A 23 -54.36 -17.48 -41.96
N VAL A 24 -53.69 -16.66 -42.78
CA VAL A 24 -52.22 -16.55 -42.84
C VAL A 24 -51.68 -15.46 -41.88
N TRP A 25 -52.52 -14.88 -41.03
CA TRP A 25 -52.14 -13.72 -40.22
C TRP A 25 -51.25 -13.94 -38.97
N PRO A 26 -51.22 -15.09 -38.27
CA PRO A 26 -50.43 -15.21 -37.03
C PRO A 26 -48.91 -15.37 -37.28
N ALA A 27 -48.50 -16.04 -38.37
CA ALA A 27 -47.08 -16.25 -38.68
C ALA A 27 -46.33 -14.94 -39.02
N LYS A 28 -47.02 -13.99 -39.66
CA LYS A 28 -46.43 -12.70 -40.09
C LYS A 28 -46.16 -11.75 -38.91
N LYS A 29 -46.97 -11.82 -37.85
CA LYS A 29 -46.80 -11.02 -36.61
C LYS A 29 -45.60 -11.52 -35.78
N SER A 30 -45.51 -12.85 -35.60
CA SER A 30 -44.39 -13.51 -34.89
C SER A 30 -43.03 -13.23 -35.55
N ALA A 31 -42.95 -13.36 -36.88
CA ALA A 31 -41.71 -13.09 -37.62
C ALA A 31 -41.27 -11.61 -37.53
N LYS A 32 -42.20 -10.66 -37.47
CA LYS A 32 -41.89 -9.21 -37.32
C LYS A 32 -41.31 -8.90 -35.93
N GLU A 33 -41.84 -9.51 -34.88
CA GLU A 33 -41.32 -9.37 -33.50
C GLU A 33 -39.94 -10.00 -33.34
N ILE A 34 -39.73 -11.21 -33.86
CA ILE A 34 -38.42 -11.88 -33.85
C ILE A 34 -37.38 -11.02 -34.57
N ASN A 35 -37.71 -10.44 -35.73
CA ASN A 35 -36.81 -9.56 -36.47
C ASN A 35 -36.47 -8.26 -35.72
N SER A 36 -37.43 -7.67 -35.00
CA SER A 36 -37.19 -6.50 -34.14
C SER A 36 -36.22 -6.83 -33.01
N LEU A 37 -36.46 -7.92 -32.28
CA LEU A 37 -35.56 -8.39 -31.22
C LEU A 37 -34.17 -8.69 -31.76
N LEU A 38 -34.07 -9.36 -32.91
CA LEU A 38 -32.80 -9.63 -33.59
C LEU A 38 -32.01 -8.35 -33.90
N LYS A 39 -32.69 -7.28 -34.32
CA LYS A 39 -32.06 -5.97 -34.58
C LYS A 39 -31.51 -5.36 -33.30
N ASP A 40 -32.26 -5.41 -32.21
CA ASP A 40 -31.83 -4.90 -30.91
C ASP A 40 -30.68 -5.70 -30.32
N GLU A 41 -30.74 -7.03 -30.35
CA GLU A 41 -29.67 -7.90 -29.85
C GLU A 41 -28.39 -7.76 -30.68
N LYS A 42 -28.49 -7.61 -32.00
CA LYS A 42 -27.34 -7.29 -32.86
C LYS A 42 -26.73 -5.92 -32.52
N LYS A 43 -27.54 -4.93 -32.16
CA LYS A 43 -27.07 -3.60 -31.72
C LYS A 43 -26.37 -3.68 -30.36
N GLU A 44 -26.93 -4.40 -29.40
CA GLU A 44 -26.30 -4.64 -28.10
C GLU A 44 -25.00 -5.41 -28.23
N LEU A 45 -24.94 -6.40 -29.11
CA LEU A 45 -23.73 -7.16 -29.39
C LEU A 45 -22.63 -6.25 -29.94
N LYS A 46 -22.97 -5.31 -30.83
CA LYS A 46 -22.02 -4.31 -31.34
C LYS A 46 -21.47 -3.44 -30.19
N ILE A 47 -22.35 -2.93 -29.33
CA ILE A 47 -21.96 -2.12 -28.16
C ILE A 47 -21.05 -2.93 -27.23
N LEU A 48 -21.35 -4.21 -27.03
CA LEU A 48 -20.58 -5.08 -26.15
C LEU A 48 -19.21 -5.41 -26.74
N LYS A 49 -19.12 -5.67 -28.04
CA LYS A 49 -17.84 -5.81 -28.77
C LYS A 49 -16.99 -4.55 -28.66
N GLU A 50 -17.59 -3.36 -28.78
CA GLU A 50 -16.87 -2.10 -28.55
C GLU A 50 -16.39 -1.97 -27.09
N LYS A 51 -17.20 -2.33 -26.10
CA LYS A 51 -16.80 -2.34 -24.68
C LYS A 51 -15.64 -3.29 -24.43
N ILE A 52 -15.66 -4.49 -25.03
CA ILE A 52 -14.56 -5.47 -24.95
C ILE A 52 -13.28 -4.88 -25.58
N ALA A 53 -13.36 -4.32 -26.78
CA ALA A 53 -12.20 -3.74 -27.46
C ALA A 53 -11.61 -2.55 -26.67
N ARG A 54 -12.47 -1.69 -26.10
CA ARG A 54 -12.03 -0.61 -25.20
C ARG A 54 -11.36 -1.17 -23.96
N GLN A 55 -11.92 -2.21 -23.35
CA GLN A 55 -11.35 -2.86 -22.17
C GLN A 55 -10.00 -3.53 -22.47
N GLU A 56 -9.84 -4.16 -23.63
CA GLU A 56 -8.55 -4.74 -24.08
C GLU A 56 -7.49 -3.67 -24.35
N LYS A 57 -7.87 -2.54 -24.95
CA LYS A 57 -7.00 -1.37 -25.08
C LYS A 57 -6.60 -0.83 -23.69
N LEU A 58 -7.51 -0.79 -22.73
CA LEU A 58 -7.21 -0.38 -21.37
C LEU A 58 -6.24 -1.34 -20.68
N ILE A 59 -6.47 -2.66 -20.77
CA ILE A 59 -5.57 -3.69 -20.20
C ILE A 59 -4.18 -3.61 -20.84
N SER A 60 -4.08 -3.51 -22.17
CA SER A 60 -2.79 -3.41 -22.85
C SER A 60 -2.06 -2.11 -22.53
N SER A 61 -2.79 -0.98 -22.41
CA SER A 61 -2.21 0.29 -21.96
C SER A 61 -1.71 0.22 -20.53
N VAL A 62 -2.41 -0.49 -19.64
CA VAL A 62 -1.97 -0.76 -18.27
C VAL A 62 -0.71 -1.62 -18.28
N GLY A 63 -0.61 -2.64 -19.14
CA GLY A 63 0.59 -3.46 -19.32
C GLY A 63 1.80 -2.68 -19.86
N LYS A 64 1.61 -1.82 -20.87
CA LYS A 64 2.67 -0.92 -21.37
C LYS A 64 3.12 0.09 -20.32
N LYS A 65 2.17 0.64 -19.55
CA LYS A 65 2.48 1.45 -18.38
C LYS A 65 3.23 0.63 -17.34
N GLU A 66 2.87 -0.64 -17.11
CA GLU A 66 3.54 -1.59 -16.21
C GLU A 66 5.04 -1.69 -16.55
N GLY A 67 5.43 -1.78 -17.82
CA GLY A 67 6.84 -1.75 -18.24
C GLY A 67 7.59 -0.47 -17.83
N LYS A 68 7.01 0.71 -18.09
CA LYS A 68 7.59 2.00 -17.63
C LYS A 68 7.60 2.10 -16.09
N LEU A 69 6.58 1.52 -15.45
CA LEU A 69 6.43 1.48 -13.99
C LEU A 69 7.44 0.54 -13.34
N LEU A 70 7.80 -0.57 -13.99
CA LEU A 70 8.87 -1.48 -13.57
C LEU A 70 10.22 -0.76 -13.58
N GLY A 71 10.48 0.09 -14.57
CA GLY A 71 11.66 0.96 -14.57
C GLY A 71 11.69 1.91 -13.36
N LYS A 72 10.55 2.55 -13.03
CA LYS A 72 10.43 3.38 -11.82
C LYS A 72 10.57 2.56 -10.54
N LEU A 73 10.01 1.35 -10.50
CA LEU A 73 10.10 0.44 -9.36
C LEU A 73 11.55 0.01 -9.12
N LYS A 74 12.30 -0.31 -10.18
CA LYS A 74 13.73 -0.65 -10.11
C LYS A 74 14.55 0.51 -9.55
N LYS A 75 14.24 1.75 -9.94
CA LYS A 75 14.87 2.96 -9.36
C LYS A 75 14.56 3.07 -7.86
N ILE A 76 13.30 2.89 -7.46
CA ILE A 76 12.90 2.89 -6.04
C ILE A 76 13.62 1.77 -5.27
N ASP A 77 13.77 0.58 -5.85
CA ASP A 77 14.46 -0.55 -5.22
C ASP A 77 15.94 -0.28 -5.02
N ASN A 78 16.59 0.34 -6.01
CA ASN A 78 17.98 0.76 -5.87
C ASN A 78 18.12 1.84 -4.79
N GLN A 79 17.21 2.82 -4.73
CA GLN A 79 17.18 3.83 -3.68
C GLN A 79 16.99 3.20 -2.29
N ILE A 80 16.05 2.24 -2.15
CA ILE A 80 15.81 1.51 -0.90
C ILE A 80 17.08 0.75 -0.48
N LYS A 81 17.75 0.05 -1.40
CA LYS A 81 19.02 -0.65 -1.10
C LYS A 81 20.13 0.30 -0.66
N LEU A 82 20.26 1.46 -1.30
CA LEU A 82 21.24 2.47 -0.90
C LEU A 82 20.94 2.99 0.50
N LYS A 83 19.68 3.35 0.79
CA LYS A 83 19.23 3.81 2.11
C LYS A 83 19.42 2.75 3.20
N GLU A 84 19.21 1.48 2.88
CA GLU A 84 19.46 0.37 3.81
C GLU A 84 20.95 0.24 4.16
N ARG A 85 21.84 0.38 3.16
CA ARG A 85 23.29 0.36 3.38
C ARG A 85 23.74 1.56 4.21
N GLU A 86 23.26 2.75 3.89
CA GLU A 86 23.50 3.96 4.69
C GLU A 86 23.09 3.73 6.15
N LEU A 87 21.85 3.27 6.39
CA LEU A 87 21.35 2.99 7.74
C LEU A 87 22.25 1.99 8.50
N LYS A 88 22.69 0.91 7.84
CA LYS A 88 23.61 -0.05 8.44
C LYS A 88 24.92 0.62 8.84
N ILE A 89 25.51 1.45 7.99
CA ILE A 89 26.75 2.18 8.31
C ILE A 89 26.55 3.06 9.56
N TYR A 90 25.43 3.79 9.65
CA TYR A 90 25.12 4.60 10.84
C TYR A 90 24.98 3.74 12.11
N GLN A 91 24.28 2.60 12.02
CA GLN A 91 24.13 1.67 13.14
C GLN A 91 25.47 1.08 13.60
N TRP A 92 26.33 0.67 12.65
CA TRP A 92 27.69 0.20 12.95
C TRP A 92 28.53 1.27 13.63
N ASN A 93 28.51 2.50 13.09
CA ASN A 93 29.21 3.63 13.69
C ASN A 93 28.70 3.94 15.10
N PHE A 94 27.38 3.88 15.33
CA PHE A 94 26.78 4.04 16.64
C PHE A 94 27.30 2.99 17.64
N LEU A 95 27.28 1.71 17.26
CA LEU A 95 27.76 0.62 18.12
C LEU A 95 29.25 0.75 18.44
N LEU A 96 30.08 1.12 17.47
CA LEU A 96 31.50 1.37 17.68
C LEU A 96 31.75 2.53 18.64
N ASN A 97 31.05 3.66 18.47
CA ASN A 97 31.20 4.81 19.36
C ASN A 97 30.65 4.51 20.77
N LYS A 98 29.59 3.70 20.89
CA LYS A 98 29.05 3.25 22.18
C LYS A 98 30.06 2.38 22.93
N LYS A 99 30.75 1.46 22.26
CA LYS A 99 31.84 0.68 22.86
C LYS A 99 33.01 1.57 23.30
N LYS A 100 33.41 2.53 22.46
CA LYS A 100 34.44 3.53 22.82
C LYS A 100 34.05 4.35 24.04
N LEU A 101 32.79 4.79 24.12
CA LEU A 101 32.25 5.53 25.26
C LEU A 101 32.41 4.75 26.56
N VAL A 102 31.96 3.49 26.59
CA VAL A 102 32.06 2.63 27.78
C VAL A 102 33.51 2.45 28.23
N LYS A 103 34.45 2.27 27.28
CA LYS A 103 35.88 2.16 27.60
C LYS A 103 36.43 3.47 28.18
N LEU A 104 36.09 4.62 27.59
CA LEU A 104 36.51 5.93 28.08
C LEU A 104 35.96 6.22 29.47
N GLU A 105 34.67 5.92 29.73
CA GLU A 105 34.06 6.10 31.05
C GLU A 105 34.75 5.25 32.12
N LYS A 106 35.08 4.00 31.79
CA LYS A 106 35.82 3.12 32.68
C LYS A 106 37.21 3.69 33.01
N ASN A 107 37.98 4.06 31.98
CA ASN A 107 39.32 4.61 32.15
C ASN A 107 39.31 5.90 32.96
N LEU A 108 38.40 6.82 32.64
CA LEU A 108 38.26 8.09 33.35
C LEU A 108 37.93 7.88 34.83
N ASN A 109 37.10 6.89 35.16
CA ASN A 109 36.78 6.57 36.56
C ASN A 109 38.00 5.98 37.31
N ILE A 110 38.80 5.15 36.65
CA ILE A 110 40.05 4.61 37.22
C ILE A 110 41.04 5.76 37.47
N ASN A 111 41.33 6.55 36.44
CA ASN A 111 42.25 7.69 36.51
C ASN A 111 41.82 8.70 37.58
N LYS A 112 40.52 8.97 37.70
CA LYS A 112 39.96 9.84 38.75
C LYS A 112 40.24 9.29 40.16
N LYS A 113 40.06 7.99 40.38
CA LYS A 113 40.32 7.36 41.69
C LYS A 113 41.80 7.40 42.05
N GLU A 114 42.68 7.09 41.10
CA GLU A 114 44.13 7.16 41.29
C GLU A 114 44.57 8.59 41.63
N LEU A 115 44.06 9.58 40.89
CA LEU A 115 44.38 10.98 41.12
C LEU A 115 43.90 11.49 42.49
N GLU A 116 42.70 11.08 42.94
CA GLU A 116 42.23 11.41 44.30
C GLU A 116 43.11 10.75 45.37
N GLY A 117 43.58 9.51 45.15
CA GLY A 117 44.55 8.86 46.03
C GLY A 117 45.86 9.64 46.14
N GLN A 118 46.42 10.04 44.99
CA GLN A 118 47.64 10.84 44.93
C GLN A 118 47.46 12.21 45.61
N LYS A 119 46.31 12.86 45.41
CA LYS A 119 45.95 14.13 46.06
C LYS A 119 45.96 14.02 47.59
N VAL A 120 45.41 12.92 48.14
CA VAL A 120 45.41 12.69 49.59
C VAL A 120 46.83 12.52 50.12
N LEU A 121 47.69 11.75 49.42
CA LEU A 121 49.08 11.54 49.80
C LEU A 121 49.89 12.84 49.76
N LEU A 122 49.78 13.60 48.67
CA LEU A 122 50.41 14.93 48.54
C LEU A 122 49.91 15.89 49.62
N GLY A 123 48.61 15.88 49.93
CA GLY A 123 48.04 16.69 51.01
C GLY A 123 48.61 16.36 52.39
N LYS A 124 48.88 15.08 52.68
CA LYS A 124 49.58 14.66 53.90
C LYS A 124 51.03 15.17 53.91
N ARG A 125 51.73 15.03 52.78
CA ARG A 125 53.12 15.47 52.61
C ARG A 125 53.27 16.99 52.80
N PHE A 126 52.43 17.80 52.14
CA PHE A 126 52.44 19.26 52.32
C PHE A 126 52.14 19.68 53.75
N ARG A 127 51.22 18.98 54.42
CA ARG A 127 50.93 19.25 55.83
C ARG A 127 52.14 18.97 56.72
N GLN A 128 52.91 17.94 56.42
CA GLN A 128 54.17 17.65 57.13
C GLN A 128 55.20 18.76 56.87
N ILE A 129 55.46 19.11 55.60
CA ILE A 129 56.37 20.21 55.24
C ILE A 129 55.99 21.51 55.96
N TYR A 130 54.69 21.84 55.99
CA TYR A 130 54.18 23.01 56.68
C TYR A 130 54.42 22.97 58.20
N LYS A 131 54.15 21.83 58.85
CA LYS A 131 54.33 21.67 60.31
C LYS A 131 55.79 21.74 60.74
N GLU A 132 56.70 21.18 59.93
CA GLU A 132 58.14 21.17 60.21
C GLU A 132 58.78 22.56 60.01
N GLY A 133 58.22 23.35 59.11
CA GLY A 133 58.63 24.72 58.83
C GLY A 133 59.91 24.83 58.00
N PRO A 134 60.30 26.06 57.59
CA PRO A 134 61.38 26.29 56.62
C PRO A 134 62.77 25.93 57.15
N VAL A 135 62.94 25.85 58.47
CA VAL A 135 64.23 25.56 59.13
C VAL A 135 64.50 24.06 59.30
N PHE A 136 63.54 23.19 58.97
CA PHE A 136 63.68 21.74 59.18
C PHE A 136 64.89 21.11 58.48
N PRO A 137 65.22 21.44 57.21
CA PRO A 137 66.42 20.90 56.57
C PRO A 137 67.69 21.25 57.34
N LEU A 138 67.78 22.47 57.89
CA LEU A 138 68.90 22.90 58.73
C LEU A 138 68.94 22.14 60.05
N LYS A 139 67.80 21.87 60.70
CA LYS A 139 67.73 21.05 61.92
C LYS A 139 68.25 19.63 61.70
N VAL A 140 67.91 19.02 60.56
CA VAL A 140 68.39 17.67 60.20
C VAL A 140 69.88 17.67 59.87
N ALA A 141 70.36 18.72 59.20
CA ALA A 141 71.78 18.91 58.94
C ALA A 141 72.58 19.05 60.24
N PHE A 142 72.19 19.97 61.14
CA PHE A 142 72.91 20.24 62.40
C PHE A 142 72.77 19.16 63.49
N SER A 143 71.98 18.12 63.27
CA SER A 143 71.89 16.95 64.15
C SER A 143 72.82 15.81 63.74
N SER A 144 73.78 16.06 62.85
CA SER A 144 74.77 15.10 62.38
C SER A 144 75.88 14.85 63.41
N GLU A 145 76.40 13.63 63.50
CA GLU A 145 77.50 13.27 64.41
C GLU A 145 78.90 13.49 63.79
N SER A 146 78.98 13.63 62.46
CA SER A 146 80.23 13.85 61.73
C SER A 146 80.00 14.66 60.44
N VAL A 147 81.08 15.18 59.84
CA VAL A 147 81.02 15.89 58.56
C VAL A 147 80.48 15.00 57.43
N SER A 148 80.83 13.72 57.43
CA SER A 148 80.32 12.76 56.45
C SER A 148 78.80 12.54 56.60
N ASP A 149 78.32 12.41 57.84
CA ASP A 149 76.88 12.29 58.15
C ASP A 149 76.12 13.56 57.75
N LEU A 150 76.68 14.74 58.02
CA LEU A 150 76.12 16.03 57.56
C LEU A 150 75.89 16.05 56.04
N LEU A 151 76.94 15.72 55.27
CA LEU A 151 76.88 15.73 53.80
C LEU A 151 75.85 14.71 53.28
N GLN A 152 75.80 13.51 53.89
CA GLN A 152 74.84 12.47 53.52
C GLN A 152 73.39 12.91 53.79
N ARG A 153 73.11 13.53 54.94
CA ARG A 153 71.78 14.04 55.28
C ARG A 153 71.34 15.18 54.36
N LEU A 154 72.25 16.11 54.02
CA LEU A 154 71.97 17.15 53.05
C LEU A 154 71.64 16.55 51.68
N LYS A 155 72.38 15.52 51.25
CA LYS A 155 72.08 14.83 49.99
C LYS A 155 70.72 14.13 50.01
N TYR A 156 70.34 13.50 51.11
CA TYR A 156 69.02 12.90 51.25
C TYR A 156 67.90 13.93 51.23
N MET A 157 68.08 15.10 51.86
CA MET A 157 67.11 16.19 51.79
C MET A 157 66.91 16.71 50.37
N GLU A 158 68.00 16.87 49.62
CA GLU A 158 67.94 17.23 48.20
C GLU A 158 67.14 16.19 47.41
N LEU A 159 67.46 14.90 47.54
CA LEU A 159 66.75 13.81 46.83
C LEU A 159 65.25 13.75 47.19
N ILE A 160 64.91 13.99 48.46
CA ILE A 160 63.51 14.05 48.90
C ILE A 160 62.79 15.24 48.28
N ALA A 161 63.41 16.42 48.24
CA ALA A 161 62.83 17.61 47.64
C ALA A 161 62.63 17.47 46.13
N GLU A 162 63.61 16.87 45.43
CA GLU A 162 63.51 16.52 44.01
C GLU A 162 62.35 15.54 43.76
N HIS A 163 62.23 14.53 44.62
CA HIS A 163 61.13 13.57 44.51
C HIS A 163 59.76 14.24 44.73
N ASP A 164 59.61 15.05 45.78
CA ASP A 164 58.37 15.80 46.05
C ASP A 164 58.00 16.72 44.87
N ALA A 165 58.98 17.41 44.28
CA ALA A 165 58.79 18.25 43.10
C ALA A 165 58.33 17.41 41.89
N SER A 166 58.94 16.25 41.65
CA SER A 166 58.53 15.35 40.56
C SER A 166 57.09 14.84 40.74
N LEU A 167 56.70 14.49 41.96
CA LEU A 167 55.33 14.05 42.26
C LEU A 167 54.28 15.14 42.00
N MET A 168 54.61 16.41 42.22
CA MET A 168 53.74 17.54 41.89
C MET A 168 53.59 17.72 40.38
N VAL A 169 54.70 17.64 39.65
CA VAL A 169 54.69 17.74 38.18
C VAL A 169 53.84 16.60 37.59
N ASP A 170 54.06 15.37 38.04
CA ASP A 170 53.29 14.20 37.62
C ASP A 170 51.80 14.34 37.94
N TYR A 171 51.45 14.81 39.13
CA TYR A 171 50.06 15.06 39.52
C TYR A 171 49.40 16.08 38.58
N LYS A 172 50.11 17.18 38.27
CA LYS A 172 49.61 18.22 37.36
C LYS A 172 49.37 17.67 35.95
N ILE A 173 50.35 16.94 35.40
CA ILE A 173 50.22 16.29 34.08
C ILE A 173 49.02 15.33 34.06
N ARG A 174 48.85 14.51 35.10
CA ARG A 174 47.71 13.59 35.20
C ARG A 174 46.37 14.31 35.32
N LEU A 175 46.32 15.42 36.07
CA LEU A 175 45.12 16.26 36.21
C LEU A 175 44.71 16.89 34.87
N ASP A 176 45.68 17.44 34.14
CA ASP A 176 45.45 18.02 32.81
C ASP A 176 45.00 16.92 31.83
N GLY A 177 45.65 15.76 31.86
CA GLY A 177 45.24 14.56 31.11
C GLY A 177 43.79 14.16 31.40
N LEU A 178 43.38 14.08 32.67
CA LEU A 178 42.02 13.76 33.06
C LEU A 178 40.98 14.77 32.53
N ASN A 179 41.34 16.05 32.49
CA ASN A 179 40.46 17.09 31.95
C ASN A 179 40.30 16.94 30.42
N THR A 180 41.37 16.65 29.69
CA THR A 180 41.27 16.36 28.24
C THR A 180 40.46 15.09 27.95
N GLU A 181 40.56 14.05 28.79
CA GLU A 181 39.73 12.85 28.68
C GLU A 181 38.24 13.16 28.89
N LYS A 182 37.89 14.05 29.82
CA LYS A 182 36.49 14.51 30.03
C LYS A 182 35.95 15.23 28.80
N GLU A 183 36.73 16.11 28.19
CA GLU A 183 36.34 16.83 26.97
C GLU A 183 36.12 15.86 25.80
N SER A 184 37.03 14.90 25.63
CA SER A 184 36.90 13.82 24.64
C SER A 184 35.62 12.99 24.87
N LEU A 185 35.30 12.66 26.13
CA LEU A 185 34.08 11.96 26.49
C LEU A 185 32.82 12.74 26.08
N LEU A 186 32.78 14.05 26.37
CA LEU A 186 31.68 14.92 25.97
C LEU A 186 31.52 14.99 24.45
N ALA A 187 32.62 15.11 23.71
CA ALA A 187 32.61 15.10 22.25
C ALA A 187 32.06 13.78 21.67
N VAL A 188 32.47 12.63 22.23
CA VAL A 188 31.95 11.32 21.83
C VAL A 188 30.46 11.18 22.14
N ARG A 189 29.98 11.66 23.30
CA ARG A 189 28.55 11.67 23.65
C ARG A 189 27.74 12.53 22.67
N ALA A 190 28.19 13.75 22.38
CA ALA A 190 27.54 14.62 21.41
C ALA A 190 27.48 13.97 20.01
N LYS A 191 28.57 13.32 19.60
CA LYS A 191 28.61 12.57 18.33
C LYS A 191 27.62 11.40 18.32
N LEU A 192 27.48 10.67 19.42
CA LEU A 192 26.50 9.57 19.53
C LEU A 192 25.06 10.05 19.37
N VAL A 193 24.69 11.14 20.05
CA VAL A 193 23.34 11.73 19.94
C VAL A 193 23.05 12.14 18.49
N ARG A 194 24.03 12.74 17.80
CA ARG A 194 23.89 13.07 16.38
C ARG A 194 23.71 11.83 15.50
N LEU A 195 24.56 10.80 15.69
CA LEU A 195 24.47 9.55 14.94
C LEU A 195 23.13 8.82 15.16
N GLU A 196 22.60 8.86 16.38
CA GLU A 196 21.29 8.29 16.70
C GLU A 196 20.17 9.03 15.97
N LYS A 197 20.17 10.36 16.02
CA LYS A 197 19.21 11.19 15.28
C LYS A 197 19.27 10.95 13.78
N ASP A 198 20.48 10.88 13.22
CA ASP A 198 20.70 10.60 11.80
C ASP A 198 20.19 9.20 11.42
N ALA A 199 20.48 8.18 12.25
CA ALA A 199 20.01 6.82 12.04
C ALA A 199 18.48 6.74 12.06
N LEU A 200 17.82 7.37 13.04
CA LEU A 200 16.35 7.44 13.13
C LEU A 200 15.74 8.16 11.93
N GLY A 201 16.34 9.27 11.49
CA GLY A 201 15.94 9.99 10.28
C GLY A 201 16.01 9.11 9.04
N LYS A 202 17.13 8.40 8.84
CA LYS A 202 17.34 7.48 7.71
C LYS A 202 16.39 6.28 7.76
N GLN A 203 16.13 5.74 8.94
CA GLN A 203 15.14 4.67 9.11
C GLN A 203 13.73 5.14 8.71
N GLY A 204 13.36 6.36 9.08
CA GLY A 204 12.10 6.98 8.65
C GLY A 204 12.01 7.17 7.13
N GLU A 205 13.07 7.64 6.47
CA GLU A 205 13.15 7.74 5.00
C GLU A 205 12.98 6.36 4.33
N PHE A 206 13.69 5.35 4.84
CA PHE A 206 13.64 3.97 4.33
C PHE A 206 12.23 3.38 4.43
N GLU A 207 11.58 3.51 5.59
CA GLU A 207 10.23 3.01 5.80
C GLU A 207 9.19 3.73 4.94
N LYS A 208 9.31 5.06 4.77
CA LYS A 208 8.46 5.82 3.85
C LYS A 208 8.62 5.32 2.41
N ALA A 209 9.85 5.12 1.95
CA ALA A 209 10.11 4.58 0.61
C ALA A 209 9.50 3.19 0.42
N ARG A 210 9.63 2.31 1.42
CA ARG A 210 9.05 0.96 1.41
C ARG A 210 7.51 0.98 1.38
N LYS A 211 6.88 1.84 2.18
CA LYS A 211 5.42 2.02 2.19
C LYS A 211 4.91 2.52 0.85
N ASN A 212 5.57 3.52 0.26
CA ASN A 212 5.21 4.07 -1.05
C ASN A 212 5.30 3.01 -2.16
N LYS A 213 6.38 2.21 -2.16
CA LYS A 213 6.53 1.06 -3.08
C LYS A 213 5.36 0.09 -2.95
N ASN A 214 5.05 -0.33 -1.72
CA ASN A 214 4.00 -1.31 -1.45
C ASN A 214 2.61 -0.81 -1.85
N TYR A 215 2.28 0.45 -1.51
CA TYR A 215 1.03 1.09 -1.92
C TYR A 215 0.88 1.11 -3.44
N PHE A 216 1.95 1.49 -4.15
CA PHE A 216 1.96 1.59 -5.59
C PHE A 216 1.79 0.23 -6.28
N LEU A 217 2.50 -0.81 -5.81
CA LEU A 217 2.36 -2.18 -6.29
C LEU A 217 0.95 -2.73 -6.10
N LYS A 218 0.34 -2.49 -4.93
CA LYS A 218 -1.05 -2.90 -4.66
C LYS A 218 -2.03 -2.22 -5.62
N LYS A 219 -1.86 -0.92 -5.86
CA LYS A 219 -2.70 -0.14 -6.79
C LYS A 219 -2.64 -0.69 -8.22
N ILE A 220 -1.44 -1.03 -8.71
CA ILE A 220 -1.25 -1.60 -10.05
C ILE A 220 -1.89 -2.99 -10.16
N LYS A 221 -1.60 -3.90 -9.21
CA LYS A 221 -2.17 -5.25 -9.18
C LYS A 221 -3.69 -5.22 -9.17
N LYS A 222 -4.29 -4.38 -8.32
CA LYS A 222 -5.76 -4.23 -8.22
C LYS A 222 -6.37 -3.75 -9.54
N LYS A 223 -5.77 -2.73 -10.18
CA LYS A 223 -6.27 -2.21 -11.46
C LYS A 223 -6.23 -3.26 -12.57
N LYS A 224 -5.15 -4.06 -12.64
CA LYS A 224 -5.00 -5.15 -13.61
C LYS A 224 -6.03 -6.25 -13.39
N GLN A 225 -6.19 -6.71 -12.14
CA GLN A 225 -7.12 -7.78 -11.79
C GLN A 225 -8.57 -7.39 -12.08
N LEU A 226 -8.99 -6.20 -11.66
CA LEU A 226 -10.32 -5.66 -11.99
C LEU A 226 -10.51 -5.59 -13.51
N GLY A 227 -9.50 -5.12 -14.24
CA GLY A 227 -9.57 -5.05 -15.70
C GLY A 227 -9.82 -6.40 -16.37
N ILE A 228 -9.11 -7.44 -15.92
CA ILE A 228 -9.24 -8.82 -16.41
C ILE A 228 -10.63 -9.41 -16.06
N GLN A 229 -11.10 -9.18 -14.83
CA GLN A 229 -12.43 -9.63 -14.39
C GLN A 229 -13.54 -9.00 -15.22
N THR A 230 -13.52 -7.67 -15.42
CA THR A 230 -14.48 -6.97 -16.27
C THR A 230 -14.45 -7.50 -17.71
N ARG A 231 -13.26 -7.78 -18.28
CA ARG A 231 -13.18 -8.39 -19.62
C ARG A 231 -13.85 -9.77 -19.66
N LYS A 232 -13.62 -10.62 -18.65
CA LYS A 232 -14.23 -11.95 -18.55
C LYS A 232 -15.76 -11.87 -18.49
N GLU A 233 -16.29 -10.93 -17.73
CA GLU A 233 -17.74 -10.70 -17.63
C GLU A 233 -18.34 -10.21 -18.96
N LEU A 234 -17.68 -9.26 -19.63
CA LEU A 234 -18.11 -8.77 -20.95
C LEU A 234 -18.09 -9.87 -22.01
N LEU A 235 -17.07 -10.72 -22.02
CA LEU A 235 -16.99 -11.88 -22.93
C LEU A 235 -18.11 -12.89 -22.65
N LYS A 236 -18.38 -13.20 -21.37
CA LYS A 236 -19.49 -14.08 -20.99
C LYS A 236 -20.83 -13.51 -21.45
N ALA A 237 -21.07 -12.22 -21.22
CA ALA A 237 -22.26 -11.54 -21.72
C ALA A 237 -22.37 -11.60 -23.25
N SER A 238 -21.24 -11.47 -23.96
CA SER A 238 -21.21 -11.51 -25.43
C SER A 238 -21.50 -12.89 -25.97
N ASN A 239 -21.01 -13.94 -25.32
CA ASN A 239 -21.29 -15.31 -25.71
C ASN A 239 -22.76 -15.65 -25.48
N ASN A 240 -23.30 -15.32 -24.30
CA ASN A 240 -24.72 -15.50 -24.00
C ASN A 240 -25.62 -14.80 -25.03
N LEU A 241 -25.26 -13.58 -25.42
CA LEU A 241 -26.00 -12.80 -26.42
C LEU A 241 -25.90 -13.41 -27.83
N ASN A 242 -24.72 -13.89 -28.22
CA ASN A 242 -24.56 -14.63 -29.49
C ASN A 242 -25.41 -15.91 -29.50
N ASP A 243 -25.46 -16.64 -28.39
CA ASP A 243 -26.27 -17.86 -28.29
C ASP A 243 -27.78 -17.55 -28.35
N LEU A 244 -28.22 -16.45 -27.74
CA LEU A 244 -29.58 -15.95 -27.88
C LEU A 244 -29.90 -15.59 -29.35
N ILE A 245 -29.01 -14.86 -30.02
CA ILE A 245 -29.17 -14.52 -31.45
C ILE A 245 -29.28 -15.78 -32.32
N LYS A 246 -28.44 -16.80 -32.08
CA LYS A 246 -28.52 -18.08 -32.78
C LYS A 246 -29.87 -18.76 -32.57
N LYS A 247 -30.36 -18.81 -31.33
CA LYS A 247 -31.69 -19.38 -31.01
C LYS A 247 -32.82 -18.62 -31.71
N LEU A 248 -32.77 -17.28 -31.74
CA LEU A 248 -33.77 -16.48 -32.43
C LEU A 248 -33.75 -16.72 -33.96
N LEU A 249 -32.57 -16.89 -34.55
CA LEU A 249 -32.44 -17.22 -35.98
C LEU A 249 -32.99 -18.62 -36.29
N THR A 250 -32.71 -19.63 -35.46
CA THR A 250 -33.26 -20.98 -35.67
C THR A 250 -34.78 -20.97 -35.57
N LYS A 251 -35.35 -20.24 -34.60
CA LYS A 251 -36.81 -20.08 -34.45
C LYS A 251 -37.46 -19.37 -35.63
N LEU A 252 -36.79 -18.35 -36.18
CA LEU A 252 -37.23 -17.66 -37.39
C LEU A 252 -37.33 -18.60 -38.59
N VAL A 253 -36.38 -19.53 -38.74
CA VAL A 253 -36.34 -20.52 -39.84
C VAL A 253 -37.35 -21.66 -39.62
N SER A 254 -37.49 -22.14 -38.39
CA SER A 254 -38.43 -23.23 -38.06
C SER A 254 -39.89 -22.76 -37.90
N GLY A 255 -40.15 -21.46 -37.96
CA GLY A 255 -41.50 -20.88 -37.80
C GLY A 255 -42.06 -21.00 -36.37
N THR A 256 -41.23 -21.37 -35.39
CA THR A 256 -41.65 -21.48 -34.00
C THR A 256 -41.74 -20.10 -33.35
N GLY A 257 -42.78 -19.88 -32.55
CA GLY A 257 -43.00 -18.62 -31.84
C GLY A 257 -41.92 -18.29 -30.80
N LEU A 258 -41.95 -17.05 -30.31
CA LEU A 258 -41.14 -16.64 -29.16
C LEU A 258 -41.65 -17.33 -27.88
N ASP A 259 -40.75 -17.70 -26.99
CA ASP A 259 -41.07 -18.12 -25.64
C ASP A 259 -40.81 -16.98 -24.64
N ILE A 260 -41.41 -17.05 -23.46
CA ILE A 260 -41.16 -16.08 -22.37
C ILE A 260 -39.67 -15.99 -22.00
N SER A 261 -38.94 -17.10 -22.14
CA SER A 261 -37.49 -17.18 -21.89
C SER A 261 -36.67 -16.34 -22.88
N ASP A 262 -37.16 -16.11 -24.10
CA ASP A 262 -36.46 -15.32 -25.12
C ASP A 262 -36.56 -13.81 -24.86
N LYS A 263 -37.61 -13.38 -24.15
CA LYS A 263 -37.79 -11.97 -23.72
C LYS A 263 -37.19 -11.71 -22.33
N LYS A 264 -36.38 -12.63 -21.78
CA LYS A 264 -35.77 -12.49 -20.45
C LYS A 264 -34.99 -11.18 -20.31
N GLY A 265 -35.38 -10.35 -19.34
CA GLY A 265 -34.78 -9.04 -19.09
C GLY A 265 -35.36 -7.89 -19.91
N ARG A 266 -36.25 -8.17 -20.88
CA ARG A 266 -37.00 -7.19 -21.69
C ARG A 266 -38.51 -7.23 -21.46
N LEU A 267 -39.00 -8.11 -20.58
CA LEU A 267 -40.40 -8.16 -20.17
C LEU A 267 -40.80 -6.84 -19.52
N SER A 268 -41.93 -6.27 -19.94
CA SER A 268 -42.53 -5.11 -19.30
C SER A 268 -42.96 -5.47 -17.88
N LEU A 269 -42.96 -4.48 -16.99
CA LEU A 269 -43.60 -4.66 -15.69
C LEU A 269 -45.11 -4.81 -15.88
N PRO A 270 -45.77 -5.72 -15.13
CA PRO A 270 -47.22 -5.94 -15.26
C PRO A 270 -48.02 -4.69 -14.87
N VAL A 271 -47.44 -3.82 -14.04
CA VAL A 271 -48.03 -2.55 -13.63
C VAL A 271 -46.93 -1.51 -13.37
N LYS A 272 -47.21 -0.25 -13.69
CA LYS A 272 -46.30 0.87 -13.41
C LYS A 272 -46.38 1.24 -11.93
N GLY A 273 -45.29 1.03 -11.18
CA GLY A 273 -45.24 1.35 -9.76
C GLY A 273 -43.84 1.26 -9.16
N LYS A 274 -43.70 1.60 -7.87
CA LYS A 274 -42.42 1.58 -7.17
C LYS A 274 -42.12 0.17 -6.66
N ILE A 275 -41.00 -0.41 -7.09
CA ILE A 275 -40.54 -1.71 -6.59
C ILE A 275 -40.09 -1.56 -5.13
N LEU A 276 -40.68 -2.33 -4.22
CA LEU A 276 -40.39 -2.31 -2.79
C LEU A 276 -39.24 -3.26 -2.43
N ASN A 277 -39.24 -4.45 -3.03
CA ASN A 277 -38.23 -5.48 -2.87
C ASN A 277 -37.92 -6.13 -4.21
N LYS A 278 -36.72 -6.70 -4.33
CA LYS A 278 -36.29 -7.45 -5.53
C LYS A 278 -36.25 -8.93 -5.21
N PHE A 279 -36.43 -9.75 -6.23
CA PHE A 279 -36.25 -11.20 -6.15
C PHE A 279 -34.86 -11.58 -5.59
N GLY A 280 -34.81 -12.63 -4.78
CA GLY A 280 -33.60 -13.22 -4.22
C GLY A 280 -33.33 -12.85 -2.76
N ARG A 281 -32.12 -13.16 -2.30
CA ARG A 281 -31.68 -12.89 -0.92
C ARG A 281 -31.38 -11.41 -0.72
N GLN A 282 -32.08 -10.79 0.23
CA GLN A 282 -31.77 -9.44 0.72
C GLN A 282 -31.46 -9.49 2.21
N LYS A 283 -30.44 -8.74 2.61
CA LYS A 283 -30.09 -8.59 4.02
C LYS A 283 -31.06 -7.60 4.65
N ASP A 284 -31.77 -8.05 5.67
CA ASP A 284 -32.63 -7.19 6.46
C ASP A 284 -31.77 -6.29 7.36
N LYS A 285 -32.06 -4.99 7.35
CA LYS A 285 -31.27 -3.98 8.08
C LYS A 285 -31.59 -3.95 9.58
N GLN A 286 -32.76 -4.43 10.00
CA GLN A 286 -33.19 -4.42 11.40
C GLN A 286 -32.75 -5.70 12.12
N PHE A 287 -32.83 -6.86 11.45
CA PHE A 287 -32.61 -8.16 12.09
C PHE A 287 -31.26 -8.82 11.74
N ALA A 288 -30.41 -8.15 10.96
CA ALA A 288 -29.12 -8.66 10.46
C ALA A 288 -29.16 -10.06 9.79
N SER A 289 -30.36 -10.55 9.47
CA SER A 289 -30.64 -11.83 8.83
C SER A 289 -30.89 -11.67 7.32
N PHE A 290 -31.01 -12.77 6.59
CA PHE A 290 -31.28 -12.76 5.16
C PHE A 290 -32.71 -13.22 4.89
N ILE A 291 -33.51 -12.35 4.25
CA ILE A 291 -34.85 -12.67 3.76
C ILE A 291 -34.73 -13.06 2.29
N VAL A 292 -35.35 -14.19 1.92
CA VAL A 292 -35.45 -14.63 0.52
C VAL A 292 -36.79 -14.17 -0.02
N HIS A 293 -36.79 -13.33 -1.05
CA HIS A 293 -38.01 -12.95 -1.77
C HIS A 293 -38.16 -13.80 -3.03
N ASN A 294 -39.28 -14.51 -3.15
CA ASN A 294 -39.61 -15.34 -4.31
C ASN A 294 -40.17 -14.54 -5.50
N GLY A 295 -40.28 -13.21 -5.39
CA GLY A 295 -40.79 -12.33 -6.43
C GLY A 295 -40.41 -10.87 -6.19
N ILE A 296 -41.06 -9.97 -6.94
CA ILE A 296 -40.96 -8.53 -6.77
C ILE A 296 -42.30 -7.98 -6.27
N ASN A 297 -42.30 -7.09 -5.30
CA ASN A 297 -43.50 -6.38 -4.86
C ASN A 297 -43.49 -4.98 -5.46
N ILE A 298 -44.55 -4.61 -6.17
CA ILE A 298 -44.69 -3.32 -6.83
C ILE A 298 -45.81 -2.55 -6.11
N ARG A 299 -45.48 -1.40 -5.54
CA ARG A 299 -46.46 -0.51 -4.93
C ARG A 299 -47.23 0.25 -6.00
N VAL A 300 -48.55 0.11 -5.97
CA VAL A 300 -49.51 0.74 -6.89
C VAL A 300 -50.75 1.22 -6.15
N ARG A 301 -51.57 2.06 -6.79
CA ARG A 301 -52.87 2.48 -6.25
C ARG A 301 -53.89 1.34 -6.40
N THR A 302 -54.79 1.22 -5.43
CA THR A 302 -55.89 0.24 -5.47
C THR A 302 -56.74 0.45 -6.72
N GLY A 303 -57.05 -0.63 -7.44
CA GLY A 303 -57.83 -0.59 -8.68
C GLY A 303 -57.03 -0.40 -9.98
N MET A 304 -55.69 -0.32 -9.94
CA MET A 304 -54.88 -0.27 -11.16
C MET A 304 -54.91 -1.60 -11.92
N SER A 305 -55.14 -1.54 -13.23
CA SER A 305 -55.13 -2.72 -14.10
C SER A 305 -53.74 -3.36 -14.19
N VAL A 306 -53.71 -4.69 -14.03
CA VAL A 306 -52.51 -5.54 -14.13
C VAL A 306 -52.50 -6.18 -15.50
N HIS A 307 -51.42 -5.98 -16.25
CA HIS A 307 -51.31 -6.43 -17.62
C HIS A 307 -50.45 -7.70 -17.68
N SER A 308 -50.75 -8.59 -18.63
CA SER A 308 -49.85 -9.71 -18.92
C SER A 308 -48.50 -9.18 -19.39
N VAL A 309 -47.44 -9.82 -18.92
CA VAL A 309 -46.05 -9.49 -19.29
C VAL A 309 -45.60 -10.20 -20.56
N PHE A 310 -46.34 -11.22 -21.00
CA PHE A 310 -46.03 -12.04 -22.16
C PHE A 310 -47.32 -12.61 -22.78
N ASP A 311 -47.36 -12.70 -24.10
CA ASP A 311 -48.47 -13.31 -24.84
C ASP A 311 -48.30 -14.83 -24.78
N GLY A 312 -49.07 -15.51 -23.93
CA GLY A 312 -49.01 -16.95 -23.71
C GLY A 312 -50.13 -17.46 -22.83
#